data_AF-A0A0D6LTR5-F1
#
_entry.id   AF-A0A0D6LTR5-F1
#
_cell.length_a   1.000
_cell.length_b   1.000
_cell.length_c   1.000
_cell.angle_alpha   90.00
_cell.angle_beta   90.00
_cell.angle_gamma   90.00
#
_symmetry.space_group_name_H-M   'P 1'
#
loop_
_entity.id
_entity.type
_entity.pdbx_description
1 polymer ?
#
loop_
_entity_poly.entity_id
_entity_poly.type
_entity_poly.pdbx_seq_one_letter_code
_entity_poly.pdbx_strand_id
1 'polypeptide(L)'
;MRTFIAVLVLCVFAYAKNCPKMTTITQQDIESVSTVALVTAAAIDEKVYQLMYEKYYQVKPPPRKRQPIRTINLNGCDDADVEDDTMYVLGCKIENKDCQFMRRYDQLTPQEQRLLAK
;
A
#
# COMPACT_ATOMS: atom_id res chain seq x y z
N MET A 1 -39.68 -16.28 -35.51
CA MET A 1 -38.82 -15.14 -35.11
C MET A 1 -38.48 -15.30 -33.64
N ARG A 2 -37.20 -15.45 -33.27
CA ARG A 2 -36.73 -15.48 -31.88
C ARG A 2 -35.84 -14.27 -31.67
N THR A 3 -36.34 -13.28 -30.96
CA THR A 3 -35.59 -12.09 -30.55
C THR A 3 -34.66 -12.44 -29.40
N PHE A 4 -33.35 -12.44 -29.68
CA PHE A 4 -32.32 -12.50 -28.65
C PHE A 4 -32.15 -11.09 -28.05
N ILE A 5 -32.49 -10.94 -26.77
CA ILE A 5 -32.19 -9.73 -26.00
C ILE A 5 -30.79 -9.94 -25.42
N ALA A 6 -29.80 -9.30 -26.02
CA ALA A 6 -28.47 -9.20 -25.45
C ALA A 6 -28.51 -8.19 -24.31
N VAL A 7 -28.52 -8.69 -23.07
CA VAL A 7 -28.36 -7.85 -21.87
C VAL A 7 -26.88 -7.45 -21.79
N LEU A 8 -26.58 -6.24 -22.27
CA LEU A 8 -25.29 -5.59 -22.01
C LEU A 8 -25.24 -5.24 -20.52
N VAL A 9 -24.65 -6.12 -19.72
CA VAL A 9 -24.25 -5.79 -18.35
C VAL A 9 -23.07 -4.83 -18.46
N LEU A 10 -23.36 -3.53 -18.39
CA LEU A 10 -22.36 -2.50 -18.14
C LEU A 10 -21.81 -2.75 -16.73
N CYS A 11 -20.75 -3.55 -16.62
CA CYS A 11 -19.89 -3.52 -15.44
C CYS A 11 -19.31 -2.11 -15.37
N VAL A 12 -19.98 -1.24 -14.62
CA VAL A 12 -19.40 0.00 -14.14
C VAL A 12 -18.18 -0.44 -13.34
N PHE A 13 -16.99 -0.29 -13.92
CA PHE A 13 -15.74 -0.40 -13.17
C PHE A 13 -15.73 0.75 -12.17
N ALA A 14 -16.42 0.57 -11.04
CA ALA A 14 -16.06 1.28 -9.83
C ALA A 14 -14.60 0.91 -9.63
N TYR A 15 -13.69 1.87 -9.86
CA TYR A 15 -12.30 1.71 -9.50
C TYR A 15 -12.29 1.43 -8.00
N ALA A 16 -12.20 0.15 -7.63
CA ALA A 16 -12.08 -0.25 -6.25
C ALA A 16 -10.84 0.45 -5.73
N LYS A 17 -11.04 1.39 -4.80
CA LYS A 17 -9.94 2.12 -4.21
C LYS A 17 -9.09 1.07 -3.49
N ASN A 18 -7.83 0.94 -3.91
CA ASN A 18 -7.02 -0.13 -3.37
C ASN A 18 -6.53 0.27 -1.96
N CYS A 19 -7.14 -0.34 -0.95
CA CYS A 19 -6.82 -0.10 0.44
C CYS A 19 -5.75 -1.08 0.90
N PRO A 20 -4.64 -0.61 1.48
CA PRO A 20 -3.61 -1.50 1.98
C PRO A 20 -4.15 -2.29 3.16
N LYS A 21 -3.86 -3.58 3.20
CA LYS A 21 -4.12 -4.37 4.41
C LYS A 21 -3.15 -3.96 5.52
N MET A 22 -3.64 -3.90 6.76
CA MET A 22 -2.85 -3.50 7.94
C MET A 22 -2.32 -4.69 8.76
N THR A 23 -2.56 -5.90 8.27
CA THR A 23 -2.25 -7.18 8.94
C THR A 23 -0.88 -7.72 8.56
N THR A 24 -0.54 -8.89 9.08
CA THR A 24 0.75 -9.57 8.89
C THR A 24 1.17 -9.65 7.42
N ILE A 25 2.44 -9.35 7.16
CA ILE A 25 3.07 -9.44 5.84
C ILE A 25 3.51 -10.88 5.58
N THR A 26 3.14 -11.40 4.40
CA THR A 26 3.60 -12.69 3.88
C THR A 26 4.62 -12.49 2.76
N GLN A 27 5.34 -13.56 2.40
CA GLN A 27 6.24 -13.55 1.25
C GLN A 27 5.50 -13.19 -0.06
N GLN A 28 4.27 -13.70 -0.24
CA GLN A 28 3.45 -13.41 -1.42
C GLN A 28 3.13 -11.92 -1.54
N ASP A 29 2.90 -11.23 -0.42
CA ASP A 29 2.64 -9.79 -0.42
C ASP A 29 3.85 -9.01 -0.95
N ILE A 30 5.05 -9.37 -0.46
CA ILE A 30 6.32 -8.76 -0.88
C ILE A 30 6.58 -9.00 -2.37
N GLU A 31 6.28 -10.20 -2.87
CA GLU A 31 6.47 -10.54 -4.28
C GLU A 31 5.45 -9.87 -5.21
N SER A 32 4.27 -9.52 -4.69
CA SER A 32 3.20 -8.87 -5.46
C SER A 32 3.40 -7.36 -5.69
N VAL A 33 4.41 -6.77 -5.04
CA VAL A 33 4.68 -5.33 -5.07
C VAL A 33 6.03 -5.00 -5.70
N SER A 34 6.14 -3.80 -6.24
CA SER A 34 7.38 -3.30 -6.82
C SER A 34 8.28 -2.64 -5.78
N THR A 35 7.72 -2.07 -4.71
CA THR A 35 8.47 -1.38 -3.66
C THR A 35 8.02 -1.83 -2.28
N VAL A 36 8.99 -2.11 -1.41
CA VAL A 36 8.80 -2.28 0.03
C VAL A 36 9.70 -1.29 0.75
N ALA A 37 9.13 -0.42 1.58
CA ALA A 37 9.85 0.64 2.27
C ALA A 37 9.38 0.81 3.72
N LEU A 38 10.29 1.27 4.56
CA LEU A 38 9.99 1.83 5.87
C LEU A 38 9.67 3.33 5.68
N VAL A 39 8.53 3.75 6.20
CA VAL A 39 8.08 5.14 6.15
C VAL A 39 7.63 5.61 7.53
N THR A 40 7.84 6.87 7.83
CA THR A 40 7.20 7.56 8.96
C THR A 40 5.98 8.30 8.44
N ALA A 41 4.81 8.06 9.03
CA ALA A 41 3.55 8.70 8.64
C ALA A 41 3.30 9.97 9.46
N ALA A 42 2.89 11.05 8.80
CA ALA A 42 2.43 12.27 9.44
C ALA A 42 1.08 12.68 8.87
N ALA A 43 0.07 12.92 9.70
CA ALA A 43 -1.26 13.32 9.26
C ALA A 43 -1.24 14.76 8.73
N ILE A 44 -1.81 14.98 7.55
CA ILE A 44 -1.98 16.33 6.97
C ILE A 44 -3.46 16.72 6.79
N ASP A 45 -4.34 15.73 6.68
CA ASP A 45 -5.80 15.88 6.63
C ASP A 45 -6.45 14.55 7.05
N GLU A 46 -7.78 14.51 7.14
CA GLU A 46 -8.52 13.28 7.44
C GLU A 46 -8.16 12.17 6.44
N LYS A 47 -7.56 11.08 6.95
CA LYS A 47 -7.05 9.94 6.19
C LYS A 47 -6.12 10.31 5.02
N VAL A 48 -5.46 11.45 5.06
CA VAL A 48 -4.39 11.83 4.15
C VAL A 48 -3.11 12.03 4.93
N TYR A 49 -2.06 11.30 4.53
CA TYR A 49 -0.81 11.25 5.27
C TYR A 49 0.36 11.59 4.38
N GLN A 50 1.27 12.39 4.92
CA GLN A 50 2.61 12.54 4.41
C GLN A 50 3.45 11.33 4.86
N LEU A 51 4.22 10.77 3.93
CA LEU A 51 5.08 9.62 4.16
C LEU A 51 6.53 10.05 3.96
N MET A 52 7.31 10.02 5.04
CA MET A 52 8.76 10.22 4.99
C MET A 52 9.43 8.87 4.82
N TYR A 53 10.10 8.65 3.68
CA TYR A 53 10.75 7.39 3.34
C TYR A 53 12.13 7.29 4.01
N GLU A 54 12.22 6.45 5.03
CA GLU A 54 13.44 6.23 5.82
C GLU A 54 14.38 5.24 5.13
N LYS A 55 13.82 4.13 4.63
CA LYS A 55 14.58 3.00 4.10
C LYS A 55 13.78 2.23 3.06
N TYR A 56 14.44 1.79 1.99
CA TYR A 56 13.87 0.81 1.06
C TYR A 56 14.43 -0.58 1.39
N TYR A 57 13.54 -1.56 1.60
CA TYR A 57 13.91 -2.96 1.73
C TYR A 57 14.08 -3.61 0.36
N GLN A 58 13.10 -3.43 -0.53
CA GLN A 58 13.12 -3.99 -1.89
C GLN A 58 12.55 -2.98 -2.89
N VAL A 59 13.17 -2.84 -4.07
CA VAL A 59 12.66 -2.00 -5.16
C VAL A 59 12.92 -2.64 -6.53
N LYS A 60 11.86 -2.80 -7.33
CA LYS A 60 11.84 -3.50 -8.62
C LYS A 60 10.98 -2.73 -9.65
N PRO A 61 11.58 -2.09 -10.67
CA PRO A 61 13.00 -1.76 -10.83
C PRO A 61 13.44 -0.60 -9.89
N PRO A 62 14.74 -0.39 -9.66
CA PRO A 62 15.25 0.72 -8.84
C PRO A 62 14.63 2.07 -9.22
N PRO A 63 14.24 2.92 -8.26
CA PRO A 63 13.56 4.16 -8.58
C PRO A 63 14.55 5.13 -9.24
N ARG A 64 14.12 5.79 -10.33
CA ARG A 64 14.97 6.74 -11.07
C ARG A 64 15.36 7.96 -10.23
N LYS A 65 14.49 8.37 -9.31
CA LYS A 65 14.74 9.43 -8.32
C LYS A 65 14.03 9.05 -7.03
N ARG A 66 14.76 8.99 -5.93
CA ARG A 66 14.17 8.83 -4.60
C ARG A 66 13.66 10.20 -4.16
N GLN A 67 12.35 10.34 -4.02
CA GLN A 67 11.81 11.48 -3.29
C GLN A 67 11.68 11.05 -1.82
N PRO A 68 12.23 11.82 -0.88
CA PRO A 68 12.20 11.45 0.53
C PRO A 68 10.79 11.55 1.11
N ILE A 69 9.91 12.33 0.47
CA ILE A 69 8.58 12.61 0.99
C ILE A 69 7.53 12.37 -0.09
N ARG A 70 6.46 11.67 0.26
CA ARG A 70 5.29 11.41 -0.58
C ARG A 70 4.00 11.64 0.21
N THR A 71 2.87 11.53 -0.47
CA THR A 71 1.55 11.56 0.16
C THR A 71 0.77 10.30 -0.21
N ILE A 72 0.05 9.74 0.75
CA ILE A 72 -0.92 8.67 0.55
C ILE A 72 -2.31 9.15 0.97
N ASN A 73 -3.33 8.79 0.19
CA ASN A 73 -4.73 9.12 0.49
C ASN A 73 -5.50 7.82 0.73
N LEU A 74 -5.98 7.66 1.96
CA LEU A 74 -6.69 6.49 2.46
C LEU A 74 -8.18 6.77 2.70
N ASN A 75 -8.74 7.84 2.12
CA ASN A 75 -10.18 8.13 2.23
C ASN A 75 -11.03 6.95 1.75
N GLY A 76 -12.00 6.47 2.52
CA GLY A 76 -12.79 5.29 2.16
C GLY A 76 -12.06 3.95 2.34
N CYS A 77 -10.89 3.94 3.01
CA CYS A 77 -10.30 2.75 3.60
C CYS A 77 -10.65 2.74 5.08
N ASP A 78 -11.72 2.03 5.45
CA ASP A 78 -12.23 2.05 6.82
C ASP A 78 -11.27 1.38 7.81
N ASP A 79 -10.56 0.33 7.37
CA ASP A 79 -9.62 -0.43 8.19
C ASP A 79 -8.20 0.15 8.24
N ALA A 80 -7.94 1.23 7.49
CA ALA A 80 -6.60 1.83 7.40
C ALA A 80 -6.47 2.98 8.41
N ASP A 81 -6.28 2.61 9.67
CA ASP A 81 -6.02 3.56 10.75
C ASP A 81 -4.51 3.76 10.92
N VAL A 82 -4.06 4.98 10.65
CA VAL A 82 -2.63 5.35 10.63
C VAL A 82 -2.39 6.37 11.72
N GLU A 83 -1.47 6.04 12.62
CA GLU A 83 -1.04 6.88 13.72
C GLU A 83 0.02 7.87 13.27
N ASP A 84 -0.06 9.08 13.82
CA ASP A 84 0.89 10.15 13.56
C ASP A 84 2.28 9.81 14.15
N ASP A 85 3.34 10.31 13.52
CA ASP A 85 4.74 10.05 13.86
C ASP A 85 5.12 8.56 14.03
N THR A 86 4.34 7.67 13.41
CA THR A 86 4.52 6.22 13.55
C THR A 86 5.15 5.62 12.29
N MET A 87 6.05 4.66 12.49
CA MET A 87 6.73 3.96 11.40
C MET A 87 5.92 2.78 10.87
N TYR A 88 5.84 2.66 9.55
CA TYR A 88 5.16 1.58 8.84
C TYR A 88 6.05 0.98 7.75
N VAL A 89 5.93 -0.34 7.55
CA VAL A 89 6.40 -1.02 6.36
C VAL A 89 5.30 -0.97 5.31
N LEU A 90 5.57 -0.26 4.23
CA LEU A 90 4.64 -0.02 3.14
C LEU A 90 5.07 -0.79 1.89
N GLY A 91 4.15 -1.56 1.32
CA GLY A 91 4.35 -2.32 0.09
C GLY A 91 3.42 -1.84 -1.03
N CYS A 92 3.98 -1.39 -2.15
CA CYS A 92 3.18 -0.84 -3.26
C CYS A 92 3.65 -1.31 -4.64
N LYS A 93 2.69 -1.50 -5.56
CA LYS A 93 2.97 -1.78 -6.98
C LYS A 93 3.51 -0.56 -7.71
N ILE A 94 3.07 0.62 -7.30
CA ILE A 94 3.60 1.90 -7.74
C ILE A 94 4.01 2.63 -6.46
N GLU A 95 5.17 3.30 -6.42
CA GLU A 95 5.57 4.03 -5.20
C GLU A 95 4.41 4.93 -4.73
N ASN A 96 4.06 4.84 -3.44
CA ASN A 96 2.97 5.55 -2.76
C ASN A 96 1.56 5.45 -3.40
N LYS A 97 1.34 4.52 -4.33
CA LYS A 97 0.06 4.28 -5.02
C LYS A 97 -0.19 2.79 -5.19
N ASP A 98 -1.44 2.36 -5.21
CA ASP A 98 -1.74 0.93 -5.38
C ASP A 98 -0.98 0.05 -4.34
N CYS A 99 -1.02 0.54 -3.09
CA CYS A 99 -0.35 -0.08 -1.96
C CYS A 99 -1.17 -1.26 -1.47
N GLN A 100 -0.53 -2.44 -1.41
CA GLN A 100 -1.19 -3.69 -1.06
C GLN A 100 -1.19 -3.93 0.46
N PHE A 101 -0.16 -3.43 1.17
CA PHE A 101 -0.07 -3.57 2.62
C PHE A 101 0.64 -2.37 3.27
N MET A 102 0.29 -2.12 4.52
CA MET A 102 0.90 -1.11 5.39
C MET A 102 0.93 -1.65 6.83
N ARG A 103 2.09 -2.13 7.28
CA ARG A 103 2.25 -2.82 8.56
C ARG A 103 3.00 -1.95 9.56
N ARG A 104 2.45 -1.72 10.75
CA ARG A 104 3.16 -1.04 11.85
C ARG A 104 4.51 -1.70 12.13
N TYR A 105 5.58 -0.92 12.12
CA TYR A 105 6.95 -1.42 12.23
C TYR A 105 7.25 -2.03 13.60
N ASP A 106 6.75 -1.40 14.67
CA ASP A 106 6.88 -1.86 16.05
C ASP A 106 6.08 -3.13 16.36
N GLN A 107 5.14 -3.51 15.50
CA GLN A 107 4.34 -4.72 15.61
C GLN A 107 4.82 -5.86 14.71
N LEU A 108 5.96 -5.70 14.02
CA LEU A 108 6.49 -6.76 13.17
C LEU A 108 6.89 -7.98 14.01
N THR A 109 6.36 -9.13 13.62
CA THR A 109 6.77 -10.43 14.16
C THR A 109 8.21 -10.75 13.74
N PRO A 110 8.91 -11.63 14.48
CA PRO A 110 10.25 -12.09 14.08
C PRO A 110 10.28 -12.71 12.67
N GLN A 111 9.16 -13.30 12.23
CA GLN A 111 9.04 -13.86 10.88
C GLN A 111 9.01 -12.75 9.83
N GLU A 112 8.20 -11.71 10.01
CA GLU A 112 8.14 -10.57 9.09
C GLU A 112 9.47 -9.83 9.01
N GLN A 113 10.16 -9.64 10.13
CA GLN A 113 11.49 -9.03 10.14
C GLN A 113 12.49 -9.83 9.28
N ARG A 114 12.45 -11.16 9.35
CA ARG A 114 13.28 -12.03 8.49
C ARG A 114 12.90 -11.95 7.02
N LEU A 115 11.63 -11.76 6.69
CA LEU A 115 11.19 -11.57 5.31
C LEU A 115 11.75 -10.26 4.72
N LEU A 116 11.77 -9.19 5.53
CA LEU A 116 12.25 -7.87 5.12
C LEU A 116 13.78 -7.74 5.09
N ALA A 117 14.50 -8.62 5.79
CA ALA A 117 15.96 -8.63 5.84
C ALA A 117 16.63 -9.33 4.64
N LYS A 118 15.84 -9.96 3.76
CA LYS A 118 16.31 -10.58 2.51
C LYS A 118 16.44 -9.57 1.38
#